data_AF-A0A7I8VU86-F1
#
_entry.id   AF-A0A7I8VU86-F1
#
_cell.length_a   1.000
_cell.length_b   1.000
_cell.length_c   1.000
_cell.angle_alpha   90.00
_cell.angle_beta   90.00
_cell.angle_gamma   90.00
#
_symmetry.space_group_name_H-M   'P 1'
#
loop_
_entity.id
_entity.type
_entity.pdbx_description
1 polymer ?
#
loop_
_entity_poly.entity_id
_entity_poly.type
_entity_poly.pdbx_seq_one_letter_code
_entity_poly.pdbx_strand_id
1 'polypeptide(L)'
;MKMPRNIKTPFQIIDEGGQWIGDVCADYTIDQSNYCVVGVIGGQGVGKSTIASLLASKDNSEILKDGPFVISPREIREAALYQTAGIDLFITPERMIILDTYPLLSIAHFTESSPFRDSKYERGLMENQSELHALQLILFLINICHSIIVVSDCGIDLNLCRLLLTAEMLRSDLAENVNPELPYLVFLNNRISVQELNRHVFRSNVELLNEMFSTSQYKITGVDAHRVELPHLRVKRPANLFLLPEIDADKPAAFSADRGFVDGKIPPIKCFVRSLTRQILGLRRSYPQKSGQSEKAWLQSASRAWNASKKSSLLSEFTQFVP
;
A
#
# COMPACT_ATOMS: atom_id res chain seq x y z
N MET A 1 6.10 19.79 25.20
CA MET A 1 6.18 18.40 24.70
C MET A 1 7.42 18.30 23.81
N LYS A 2 8.43 17.49 24.15
CA LYS A 2 9.59 17.32 23.26
C LYS A 2 9.11 16.58 22.02
N MET A 3 9.32 17.16 20.83
CA MET A 3 9.12 16.44 19.57
C MET A 3 10.03 15.19 19.59
N PRO A 4 9.52 14.00 19.23
CA PRO A 4 10.36 12.81 19.11
C PRO A 4 11.47 13.04 18.08
N ARG A 5 12.60 12.34 18.25
CA ARG A 5 13.74 12.45 17.33
C ARG A 5 13.28 12.08 15.92
N ASN A 6 13.76 12.82 14.91
CA ASN A 6 13.50 12.48 13.51
C ASN A 6 14.01 11.06 13.23
N ILE A 7 13.10 10.21 12.76
CA ILE A 7 13.41 8.85 12.35
C ILE A 7 14.12 8.92 11.01
N LYS A 8 15.29 8.26 10.91
CA LYS A 8 16.06 8.17 9.67
C LYS A 8 15.84 6.86 8.92
N THR A 9 15.52 5.79 9.65
CA THR A 9 15.35 4.43 9.12
C THR A 9 14.03 3.86 9.59
N PRO A 10 13.35 3.04 8.77
CA PRO A 10 12.12 2.37 9.17
C PRO A 10 12.38 1.37 10.29
N PHE A 11 11.33 1.08 11.05
CA PHE A 11 11.30 0.03 12.07
C PHE A 11 10.51 -1.16 11.54
N GLN A 12 11.05 -2.35 11.68
CA GLN A 12 10.26 -3.56 11.41
C GLN A 12 9.27 -3.76 12.55
N ILE A 13 7.97 -3.91 12.24
CA ILE A 13 6.91 -4.16 13.23
C ILE A 13 6.45 -5.61 13.24
N ILE A 14 6.61 -6.29 12.11
CA ILE A 14 6.35 -7.71 11.95
C ILE A 14 7.57 -8.32 11.26
N ASP A 15 8.16 -9.34 11.88
CA ASP A 15 9.34 -10.03 11.35
C ASP A 15 8.97 -11.04 10.24
N GLU A 16 9.99 -11.70 9.69
CA GLU A 16 9.85 -12.77 8.69
C GLU A 16 9.03 -13.96 9.18
N GLY A 17 9.14 -14.29 10.47
CA GLY A 17 8.35 -15.33 11.12
C GLY A 17 6.91 -14.91 11.43
N GLY A 18 6.51 -13.69 11.03
CA GLY A 18 5.22 -13.10 11.30
C GLY A 18 5.00 -12.74 12.77
N GLN A 19 6.02 -12.66 13.62
CA GLN A 19 5.90 -12.24 15.02
C GLN A 19 5.82 -10.72 15.13
N TRP A 20 5.07 -10.24 16.11
CA TRP A 20 4.98 -8.80 16.40
C TRP A 20 6.22 -8.35 17.17
N ILE A 21 6.96 -7.39 16.59
CA ILE A 21 8.13 -6.74 17.20
C ILE A 21 8.00 -5.22 17.25
N GLY A 22 6.79 -4.69 16.97
CA GLY A 22 6.51 -3.26 16.86
C GLY A 22 6.59 -2.45 18.16
N ASP A 23 6.85 -3.08 19.30
CA ASP A 23 6.98 -2.40 20.59
C ASP A 23 8.17 -1.42 20.59
N VAL A 24 9.17 -1.64 19.74
CA VAL A 24 10.29 -0.71 19.48
C VAL A 24 9.84 0.67 18.97
N CYS A 25 8.65 0.75 18.38
CA CYS A 25 8.11 2.01 17.86
C CYS A 25 7.47 2.88 18.94
N ALA A 26 7.22 2.34 20.14
CA ALA A 26 6.47 3.02 21.20
C ALA A 26 7.09 4.39 21.58
N ASP A 27 8.43 4.48 21.59
CA ASP A 27 9.17 5.71 21.92
C ASP A 27 9.01 6.84 20.90
N TYR A 28 8.59 6.51 19.67
CA TYR A 28 8.42 7.47 18.57
C TYR A 28 6.96 7.88 18.35
N THR A 29 6.02 7.09 18.87
CA THR A 29 4.60 7.41 18.90
C THR A 29 4.27 8.42 20.00
N ILE A 30 3.37 9.36 19.72
CA ILE A 30 2.96 10.36 20.71
C ILE A 30 1.45 10.32 21.00
N ASP A 31 1.07 10.89 22.13
CA ASP A 31 -0.33 10.97 22.57
C ASP A 31 -1.10 12.07 21.82
N GLN A 32 -1.18 11.94 20.50
CA GLN A 32 -1.97 12.80 19.62
C GLN A 32 -2.87 11.98 18.70
N SER A 33 -4.03 12.54 18.36
CA SER A 33 -5.00 11.92 17.46
C SER A 33 -4.89 12.36 16.01
N ASN A 34 -4.17 13.45 15.72
CA ASN A 34 -3.97 13.92 14.34
C ASN A 34 -2.78 13.23 13.67
N TYR A 35 -2.99 11.98 13.30
CA TYR A 35 -2.07 11.19 12.47
C TYR A 35 -2.83 10.54 11.32
N CYS A 36 -2.10 10.08 10.31
CA CYS A 36 -2.61 9.29 9.19
C CYS A 36 -1.84 7.97 9.12
N VAL A 37 -2.51 6.89 8.70
CA VAL A 37 -1.90 5.56 8.58
C VAL A 37 -2.15 5.07 7.17
N VAL A 38 -1.06 4.81 6.45
CA VAL A 38 -1.07 4.44 5.04
C VAL A 38 -0.39 3.09 4.91
N GLY A 39 -1.13 2.07 4.48
CA GLY A 39 -0.54 0.78 4.09
C GLY A 39 -0.24 0.75 2.60
N VAL A 40 0.89 0.18 2.19
CA VAL A 40 1.25 0.00 0.78
C VAL A 40 1.29 -1.48 0.47
N ILE A 41 0.44 -1.93 -0.46
CA ILE A 41 0.35 -3.34 -0.87
C ILE A 41 0.52 -3.49 -2.39
N GLY A 42 0.79 -4.71 -2.84
CA GLY A 42 1.00 -5.02 -4.25
C GLY A 42 1.94 -6.22 -4.45
N GLY A 43 2.02 -6.68 -5.69
CA GLY A 43 2.85 -7.82 -6.08
C GLY A 43 4.35 -7.57 -5.94
N GLN A 44 5.15 -8.56 -6.34
CA GLN A 44 6.61 -8.46 -6.34
C GLN A 44 7.08 -7.50 -7.44
N GLY A 45 8.09 -6.68 -7.14
CA GLY A 45 8.72 -5.82 -8.15
C GLY A 45 7.92 -4.58 -8.61
N VAL A 46 6.67 -4.39 -8.17
CA VAL A 46 5.80 -3.26 -8.57
C VAL A 46 6.27 -1.89 -8.03
N GLY A 47 7.21 -1.88 -7.07
CA GLY A 47 7.83 -0.66 -6.54
C GLY A 47 7.22 -0.11 -5.25
N LYS A 48 6.56 -0.94 -4.42
CA LYS A 48 5.96 -0.55 -3.13
C LYS A 48 6.88 0.30 -2.25
N SER A 49 8.08 -0.21 -1.95
CA SER A 49 9.08 0.47 -1.11
C SER A 49 9.55 1.78 -1.74
N THR A 50 9.64 1.86 -3.07
CA THR A 50 9.91 3.13 -3.78
C THR A 50 8.78 4.14 -3.56
N ILE A 51 7.52 3.72 -3.66
CA ILE A 51 6.36 4.58 -3.39
C ILE A 51 6.31 5.00 -1.92
N ALA A 52 6.57 4.08 -0.99
CA ALA A 52 6.61 4.37 0.44
C ALA A 52 7.71 5.42 0.77
N SER A 53 8.91 5.26 0.19
CA SER A 53 10.00 6.24 0.32
C SER A 53 9.66 7.59 -0.30
N LEU A 54 8.95 7.60 -1.44
CA LEU A 54 8.47 8.81 -2.10
C LEU A 54 7.45 9.58 -1.26
N LEU A 55 6.54 8.87 -0.59
CA LEU A 55 5.57 9.49 0.32
C LEU A 55 6.21 10.00 1.61
N ALA A 56 7.31 9.36 2.04
CA ALA A 56 8.04 9.75 3.24
C ALA A 56 8.94 10.98 3.06
N SER A 57 9.37 11.25 1.82
CA SER A 57 10.34 12.30 1.50
C SER A 57 9.67 13.67 1.37
N LYS A 58 10.17 14.67 2.13
CA LYS A 58 9.70 16.07 2.03
C LYS A 58 10.15 16.74 0.74
N ASP A 59 11.45 16.64 0.49
CA ASP A 59 12.11 17.23 -0.64
C ASP A 59 12.29 16.11 -1.66
N ASN A 60 11.29 15.97 -2.54
CA ASN A 60 11.28 15.08 -3.69
C ASN A 60 12.43 15.37 -4.70
N SER A 61 13.54 15.96 -4.27
CA SER A 61 14.76 16.23 -5.02
C SER A 61 15.77 15.07 -4.97
N GLU A 62 15.73 14.21 -3.94
CA GLU A 62 16.65 13.06 -3.76
C GLU A 62 15.90 11.71 -3.70
N ILE A 63 14.90 11.57 -4.58
CA ILE A 63 13.86 10.53 -4.61
C ILE A 63 14.35 9.07 -4.41
N LEU A 64 15.59 8.73 -4.78
CA LEU A 64 16.06 7.34 -4.82
C LEU A 64 17.35 7.05 -4.04
N LYS A 65 18.04 8.06 -3.50
CA LYS A 65 19.35 7.83 -2.85
C LYS A 65 19.26 7.75 -1.33
N ASP A 66 18.45 8.61 -0.72
CA ASP A 66 18.36 8.75 0.75
C ASP A 66 16.95 8.45 1.30
N GLY A 67 16.16 7.67 0.56
CA GLY A 67 14.82 7.25 1.01
C GLY A 67 14.88 6.28 2.21
N PRO A 68 13.88 6.30 3.11
CA PRO A 68 13.91 5.47 4.31
C PRO A 68 13.77 3.97 4.01
N PHE A 69 12.93 3.59 3.05
CA PHE A 69 12.75 2.18 2.68
C PHE A 69 13.77 1.79 1.61
N VAL A 70 14.48 0.68 1.87
CA VAL A 70 15.51 0.16 0.97
C VAL A 70 14.86 -0.34 -0.32
N ILE A 71 15.34 0.15 -1.46
CA ILE A 71 14.84 -0.23 -2.78
C ILE A 71 15.64 -1.44 -3.27
N SER A 72 14.96 -2.41 -3.90
CA SER A 72 15.60 -3.64 -4.36
C SER A 72 16.71 -3.36 -5.37
N PRO A 73 17.97 -3.74 -5.04
CA PRO A 73 19.07 -3.63 -5.97
C PRO A 73 18.80 -4.49 -7.21
N ARG A 74 19.42 -4.10 -8.32
CA ARG A 74 19.21 -4.72 -9.63
C ARG A 74 19.46 -6.23 -9.60
N GLU A 75 20.45 -6.68 -8.83
CA GLU A 75 20.81 -8.10 -8.66
C GLU A 75 19.68 -8.92 -8.05
N ILE A 76 19.02 -8.43 -6.99
CA ILE A 76 17.88 -9.09 -6.34
C ILE A 76 16.66 -9.13 -7.28
N ARG A 77 16.46 -8.06 -8.07
CA ARG A 77 15.39 -8.01 -9.09
C ARG A 77 15.63 -9.02 -10.22
N GLU A 78 16.87 -9.13 -10.70
CA GLU A 78 17.26 -10.08 -11.74
C GLU A 78 17.19 -11.53 -11.24
N ALA A 79 17.41 -11.75 -9.94
CA ALA A 79 17.25 -13.05 -9.30
C ALA A 79 15.78 -13.40 -8.92
N ALA A 80 14.82 -12.51 -9.17
CA ALA A 80 13.42 -12.63 -8.76
C ALA A 80 13.25 -12.93 -7.24
N LEU A 81 14.16 -12.43 -6.42
CA LEU A 81 14.11 -12.55 -4.96
C LEU A 81 13.29 -11.40 -4.35
N TYR A 82 12.77 -11.62 -3.15
CA TYR A 82 12.10 -10.59 -2.35
C TYR A 82 13.12 -9.90 -1.44
N GLN A 83 12.76 -8.73 -0.91
CA GLN A 83 13.64 -7.97 -0.02
C GLN A 83 12.91 -7.51 1.24
N THR A 84 11.70 -6.97 1.11
CA THR A 84 10.87 -6.63 2.26
C THR A 84 10.34 -7.93 2.85
N ALA A 85 10.89 -8.28 4.01
CA ALA A 85 10.59 -9.50 4.72
C ALA A 85 9.84 -9.09 6.00
N GLY A 86 8.52 -9.31 6.02
CA GLY A 86 7.64 -8.78 7.07
C GLY A 86 7.01 -7.42 6.74
N ILE A 87 6.80 -6.57 7.76
CA ILE A 87 6.19 -5.24 7.61
C ILE A 87 7.07 -4.19 8.29
N ASP A 88 7.43 -3.17 7.51
CA ASP A 88 8.22 -2.03 7.96
C ASP A 88 7.32 -0.81 8.19
N LEU A 89 7.66 -0.02 9.21
CA LEU A 89 6.95 1.17 9.65
C LEU A 89 7.88 2.38 9.63
N PHE A 90 7.41 3.47 9.04
CA PHE A 90 8.10 4.76 9.09
C PHE A 90 7.13 5.87 9.51
N ILE A 91 7.57 6.78 10.38
CA ILE A 91 6.76 7.94 10.81
C ILE A 91 7.41 9.21 10.29
N THR A 92 6.69 9.93 9.44
CA THR A 92 7.11 11.21 8.88
C THR A 92 6.98 12.37 9.89
N PRO A 93 7.65 13.51 9.66
CA PRO A 93 7.45 14.73 10.46
C PRO A 93 5.99 15.23 10.44
N GLU A 94 5.27 15.01 9.34
CA GLU A 94 3.83 15.30 9.16
C GLU A 94 2.92 14.33 9.91
N ARG A 95 3.48 13.36 10.64
CA ARG A 95 2.75 12.37 11.45
C ARG A 95 1.89 11.46 10.58
N MET A 96 2.35 11.22 9.35
CA MET A 96 1.93 10.08 8.53
C MET A 96 2.78 8.87 8.92
N ILE A 97 2.09 7.79 9.32
CA ILE A 97 2.63 6.47 9.57
C ILE A 97 2.49 5.68 8.27
N ILE A 98 3.60 5.26 7.68
CA ILE A 98 3.65 4.51 6.43
C ILE A 98 4.05 3.08 6.77
N LEU A 99 3.27 2.12 6.27
CA LEU A 99 3.54 0.70 6.38
C LEU A 99 3.91 0.14 5.01
N ASP A 100 5.16 -0.30 4.85
CA ASP A 100 5.62 -1.02 3.66
C ASP A 100 5.56 -2.52 3.94
N THR A 101 4.91 -3.27 3.06
CA THR A 101 4.63 -4.69 3.30
C THR A 101 5.42 -5.58 2.35
N TYR A 102 5.65 -6.81 2.79
CA TYR A 102 6.09 -7.87 1.88
C TYR A 102 5.17 -8.01 0.65
N PRO A 103 5.69 -8.52 -0.48
CA PRO A 103 4.90 -8.69 -1.70
C PRO A 103 3.75 -9.69 -1.53
N LEU A 104 2.54 -9.29 -1.96
CA LEU A 104 1.40 -10.19 -1.98
C LEU A 104 1.58 -11.28 -3.06
N LEU A 105 1.09 -12.49 -2.77
CA LEU A 105 1.09 -13.64 -3.67
C LEU A 105 2.51 -14.08 -4.14
N SER A 106 3.56 -13.72 -3.41
CA SER A 106 4.91 -14.16 -3.75
C SER A 106 5.17 -15.58 -3.24
N ILE A 107 5.41 -16.49 -4.17
CA ILE A 107 5.82 -17.87 -3.88
C ILE A 107 7.28 -17.93 -3.38
N ALA A 108 8.05 -16.86 -3.60
CA ALA A 108 9.48 -16.82 -3.30
C ALA A 108 9.78 -17.08 -1.80
N HIS A 109 8.86 -16.68 -0.91
CA HIS A 109 8.94 -16.94 0.53
C HIS A 109 8.90 -18.44 0.89
N PHE A 110 8.22 -19.26 0.09
CA PHE A 110 8.07 -20.70 0.35
C PHE A 110 9.15 -21.54 -0.36
N THR A 111 9.77 -21.00 -1.40
CA THR A 111 10.81 -21.71 -2.16
C THR A 111 12.13 -21.90 -1.44
N GLU A 112 12.45 -21.09 -0.42
CA GLU A 112 13.66 -21.27 0.39
C GLU A 112 13.51 -22.42 1.42
N SER A 113 12.28 -22.74 1.81
CA SER A 113 11.98 -23.71 2.87
C SER A 113 11.80 -25.17 2.43
N SER A 114 11.74 -25.48 1.12
CA SER A 114 11.50 -26.86 0.64
C SER A 114 12.52 -27.31 -0.44
N PRO A 115 13.37 -28.31 -0.16
CA PRO A 115 14.39 -28.80 -1.09
C PRO A 115 13.88 -29.81 -2.14
N PHE A 116 12.59 -30.17 -2.16
CA PHE A 116 12.05 -31.13 -3.12
C PHE A 116 10.94 -30.48 -3.97
N ARG A 117 11.27 -30.28 -5.24
CA ARG A 117 10.38 -29.75 -6.29
C ARG A 117 10.04 -30.93 -7.19
N ASP A 118 8.75 -31.22 -7.41
CA ASP A 118 8.24 -31.56 -8.76
C ASP A 118 6.77 -32.03 -8.83
N SER A 119 6.02 -32.14 -7.72
CA SER A 119 4.60 -32.51 -7.85
C SER A 119 3.71 -31.29 -8.17
N LYS A 120 2.75 -31.44 -9.09
CA LYS A 120 1.71 -30.42 -9.34
C LYS A 120 0.87 -30.11 -8.09
N TYR A 121 0.72 -31.09 -7.21
CA TYR A 121 -0.03 -30.99 -5.97
C TYR A 121 0.63 -30.04 -4.96
N GLU A 122 1.96 -30.12 -4.79
CA GLU A 122 2.69 -29.22 -3.89
C GLU A 122 2.62 -27.76 -4.34
N ARG A 123 2.62 -27.50 -5.66
CA ARG A 123 2.46 -26.13 -6.18
C ARG A 123 1.11 -25.52 -5.82
N GLY A 124 0.02 -26.25 -6.00
CA GLY A 124 -1.32 -25.78 -5.60
C GLY A 124 -1.42 -25.48 -4.10
N LEU A 125 -0.82 -26.32 -3.26
CA LEU A 125 -0.76 -26.09 -1.82
C LEU A 125 0.00 -24.79 -1.46
N MET A 126 1.11 -24.50 -2.14
CA MET A 126 1.88 -23.26 -1.92
C MET A 126 1.13 -22.02 -2.41
N GLU A 127 0.42 -22.12 -3.54
CA GLU A 127 -0.43 -21.04 -4.07
C GLU A 127 -1.54 -20.71 -3.07
N ASN A 128 -2.26 -21.72 -2.58
CA ASN A 128 -3.31 -21.57 -1.56
C ASN A 128 -2.78 -20.94 -0.27
N GLN A 129 -1.60 -21.37 0.20
CA GLN A 129 -0.95 -20.78 1.37
C GLN A 129 -0.60 -19.31 1.13
N SER A 130 -0.05 -18.97 -0.04
CA SER A 130 0.30 -17.58 -0.38
C SER A 130 -0.91 -16.66 -0.41
N GLU A 131 -2.06 -17.15 -0.90
CA GLU A 131 -3.34 -16.42 -0.89
C GLU A 131 -3.83 -16.19 0.54
N LEU A 132 -3.73 -17.19 1.42
CA LEU A 132 -4.11 -17.07 2.83
C LEU A 132 -3.26 -16.05 3.57
N HIS A 133 -1.94 -16.08 3.36
CA HIS A 133 -1.03 -15.08 3.92
C HIS A 133 -1.35 -13.68 3.40
N ALA A 134 -1.65 -13.54 2.11
CA ALA A 134 -2.09 -12.27 1.51
C ALA A 134 -3.41 -11.77 2.14
N LEU A 135 -4.40 -12.65 2.33
CA LEU A 135 -5.67 -12.30 2.99
C LEU A 135 -5.46 -11.88 4.44
N GLN A 136 -4.63 -12.60 5.20
CA GLN A 136 -4.30 -12.25 6.58
C GLN A 136 -3.67 -10.86 6.66
N LEU A 137 -2.71 -10.55 5.79
CA LEU A 137 -2.08 -9.24 5.71
C LEU A 137 -3.09 -8.15 5.35
N ILE A 138 -3.93 -8.38 4.33
CA ILE A 138 -4.95 -7.43 3.92
C ILE A 138 -5.94 -7.18 5.08
N LEU A 139 -6.47 -8.23 5.72
CA LEU A 139 -7.36 -8.11 6.88
C LEU A 139 -6.74 -7.28 8.00
N PHE A 140 -5.47 -7.53 8.31
CA PHE A 140 -4.73 -6.72 9.27
C PHE A 140 -4.72 -5.24 8.88
N LEU A 141 -4.30 -4.90 7.65
CA LEU A 141 -4.20 -3.53 7.17
C LEU A 141 -5.55 -2.80 7.15
N ILE A 142 -6.62 -3.47 6.72
CA ILE A 142 -7.95 -2.87 6.66
C ILE A 142 -8.44 -2.48 8.07
N ASN A 143 -7.96 -3.15 9.13
CA ASN A 143 -8.32 -2.83 10.50
C ASN A 143 -7.53 -1.64 11.08
N ILE A 144 -6.30 -1.40 10.60
CA ILE A 144 -5.38 -0.44 11.22
C ILE A 144 -5.08 0.80 10.36
N CYS A 145 -5.33 0.73 9.06
CA CYS A 145 -5.03 1.80 8.10
C CYS A 145 -6.23 2.73 7.90
N HIS A 146 -5.93 3.99 7.61
CA HIS A 146 -6.93 4.94 7.12
C HIS A 146 -7.06 4.87 5.60
N SER A 147 -5.95 4.60 4.92
CA SER A 147 -5.90 4.37 3.47
C SER A 147 -4.92 3.25 3.13
N ILE A 148 -5.23 2.49 2.10
CA ILE A 148 -4.36 1.46 1.54
C ILE A 148 -4.07 1.83 0.09
N ILE A 149 -2.78 1.94 -0.25
CA ILE A 149 -2.32 2.15 -1.61
C ILE A 149 -2.10 0.78 -2.24
N VAL A 150 -2.82 0.51 -3.31
CA VAL A 150 -2.70 -0.73 -4.10
C VAL A 150 -1.83 -0.43 -5.31
N VAL A 151 -0.57 -0.88 -5.26
CA VAL A 151 0.42 -0.61 -6.31
C VAL A 151 0.43 -1.75 -7.33
N SER A 152 0.29 -1.38 -8.61
CA SER A 152 0.44 -2.27 -9.76
C SER A 152 1.39 -1.64 -10.76
N ASP A 153 2.11 -2.42 -11.56
CA ASP A 153 2.96 -1.94 -12.66
C ASP A 153 2.26 -1.98 -14.03
N CYS A 154 1.25 -2.85 -14.20
CA CYS A 154 0.52 -3.01 -15.45
C CYS A 154 -1.00 -2.99 -15.21
N GLY A 155 -1.62 -1.81 -15.34
CA GLY A 155 -3.07 -1.68 -15.24
C GLY A 155 -3.65 -2.10 -13.87
N ILE A 156 -4.94 -2.41 -13.86
CA ILE A 156 -5.65 -2.85 -12.64
C ILE A 156 -5.45 -4.35 -12.45
N ASP A 157 -4.86 -4.74 -11.32
CA ASP A 157 -4.71 -6.14 -10.93
C ASP A 157 -6.04 -6.69 -10.37
N LEU A 158 -6.69 -7.54 -11.15
CA LEU A 158 -7.97 -8.17 -10.78
C LEU A 158 -7.84 -9.16 -9.62
N ASN A 159 -6.70 -9.83 -9.47
CA ASN A 159 -6.47 -10.78 -8.38
C ASN A 159 -6.36 -10.04 -7.05
N LEU A 160 -5.62 -8.92 -7.02
CA LEU A 160 -5.58 -8.05 -5.85
C LEU A 160 -6.96 -7.47 -5.51
N CYS A 161 -7.73 -7.05 -6.51
CA CYS A 161 -9.09 -6.56 -6.29
C CYS A 161 -9.99 -7.65 -5.69
N ARG A 162 -9.89 -8.90 -6.17
CA ARG A 162 -10.61 -10.05 -5.60
C ARG A 162 -10.22 -10.30 -4.15
N LEU A 163 -8.92 -10.32 -3.84
CA LEU A 163 -8.45 -10.50 -2.46
C LEU A 163 -8.95 -9.41 -1.52
N LEU A 164 -9.01 -8.15 -1.96
CA LEU A 164 -9.56 -7.04 -1.18
C LEU A 164 -11.05 -7.24 -0.86
N LEU A 165 -11.84 -7.64 -1.86
CA LEU A 165 -13.27 -7.94 -1.69
C LEU A 165 -13.49 -9.17 -0.81
N THR A 166 -12.68 -10.22 -0.96
CA THR A 166 -12.73 -11.41 -0.08
C THR A 166 -12.38 -11.03 1.36
N ALA A 167 -11.35 -10.22 1.57
CA ALA A 167 -10.99 -9.76 2.91
C ALA A 167 -12.08 -8.88 3.56
N GLU A 168 -12.82 -8.09 2.77
CA GLU A 168 -13.99 -7.38 3.28
C GLU A 168 -15.05 -8.35 3.83
N MET A 169 -15.33 -9.44 3.12
CA MET A 169 -16.28 -10.46 3.58
C MET A 169 -15.82 -11.17 4.87
N LEU A 170 -14.51 -11.37 5.03
CA LEU A 170 -13.92 -12.05 6.19
C LEU A 170 -13.75 -11.13 7.42
N ARG A 171 -13.95 -9.82 7.28
CA ARG A 171 -13.69 -8.83 8.34
C ARG A 171 -14.56 -9.02 9.58
N SER A 172 -15.79 -9.54 9.45
CA SER A 172 -16.77 -9.62 10.55
C SER A 172 -16.31 -10.46 11.75
N ASP A 173 -15.29 -11.31 11.60
CA ASP A 173 -14.75 -12.17 12.67
C ASP A 173 -13.99 -11.40 13.77
N LEU A 174 -13.62 -10.13 13.53
CA LEU A 174 -12.68 -9.38 14.39
C LEU A 174 -13.39 -8.37 15.33
N ALA A 175 -14.69 -8.57 15.56
CA ALA A 175 -15.72 -7.58 15.89
C ALA A 175 -15.54 -6.64 17.11
N GLU A 176 -14.58 -6.83 18.02
CA GLU A 176 -14.58 -6.07 19.29
C GLU A 176 -13.67 -4.82 19.32
N ASN A 177 -12.74 -4.65 18.35
CA ASN A 177 -11.79 -3.53 18.36
C ASN A 177 -11.51 -2.91 16.97
N VAL A 178 -12.36 -3.20 16.00
CA VAL A 178 -12.13 -2.87 14.58
C VAL A 178 -12.66 -1.47 14.24
N ASN A 179 -11.97 -0.77 13.35
CA ASN A 179 -12.48 0.49 12.77
C ASN A 179 -13.87 0.23 12.16
N PRO A 180 -14.94 0.94 12.55
CA PRO A 180 -16.27 0.69 11.99
C PRO A 180 -16.31 0.95 10.48
N GLU A 181 -15.40 1.77 9.96
CA GLU A 181 -15.32 2.08 8.53
C GLU A 181 -14.13 1.38 7.86
N LEU A 182 -14.34 0.95 6.62
CA LEU A 182 -13.25 0.46 5.76
C LEU A 182 -12.35 1.63 5.32
N PRO A 183 -11.06 1.37 5.09
CA PRO A 183 -10.11 2.37 4.63
C PRO A 183 -10.45 2.86 3.22
N TYR A 184 -9.85 3.98 2.84
CA TYR A 184 -9.79 4.37 1.44
C TYR A 184 -8.86 3.44 0.68
N LEU A 185 -9.31 2.94 -0.46
CA LEU A 185 -8.43 2.29 -1.42
C LEU A 185 -7.95 3.34 -2.42
N VAL A 186 -6.64 3.41 -2.62
CA VAL A 186 -6.00 4.27 -3.60
C VAL A 186 -5.21 3.37 -4.55
N PHE A 187 -5.74 3.19 -5.75
CA PHE A 187 -5.08 2.41 -6.79
C PHE A 187 -3.99 3.26 -7.43
N LEU A 188 -2.79 2.72 -7.54
CA LEU A 188 -1.63 3.40 -8.09
C LEU A 188 -0.99 2.52 -9.16
N ASN A 189 -1.14 2.91 -10.42
CA ASN A 189 -0.41 2.28 -11.50
C ASN A 189 0.94 2.98 -11.61
N ASN A 190 1.99 2.25 -11.25
CA ASN A 190 3.38 2.69 -11.29
C ASN A 190 4.00 2.40 -12.66
N ARG A 191 5.11 3.09 -12.97
CA ARG A 191 5.90 2.91 -14.21
C ARG A 191 5.09 3.08 -15.50
N ILE A 192 4.09 3.95 -15.48
CA ILE A 192 3.28 4.23 -16.66
C ILE A 192 4.13 4.95 -17.72
N SER A 193 4.12 4.40 -18.93
CA SER A 193 4.72 5.05 -20.09
C SER A 193 3.85 6.20 -20.60
N VAL A 194 4.45 7.12 -21.35
CA VAL A 194 3.73 8.24 -21.99
C VAL A 194 2.60 7.74 -22.90
N GLN A 195 2.79 6.59 -23.55
CA GLN A 195 1.84 6.01 -24.50
C GLN A 195 0.59 5.44 -23.79
N GLU A 196 0.75 5.02 -22.54
CA GLU A 196 -0.32 4.46 -21.70
C GLU A 196 -1.18 5.55 -21.02
N LEU A 197 -0.79 6.82 -21.12
CA LEU A 197 -1.59 7.97 -20.66
C LEU A 197 -2.75 8.27 -21.62
N ASN A 198 -3.52 7.24 -21.98
CA ASN A 198 -4.68 7.33 -22.85
C ASN A 198 -5.95 7.53 -22.02
N ARG A 199 -6.72 8.58 -22.35
CA ARG A 199 -8.01 8.88 -21.70
C ARG A 199 -9.00 7.72 -21.77
N HIS A 200 -9.04 6.99 -22.88
CA HIS A 200 -9.94 5.85 -23.04
C HIS A 200 -9.58 4.72 -22.07
N VAL A 201 -8.30 4.34 -22.01
CA VAL A 201 -7.82 3.28 -21.10
C VAL A 201 -8.03 3.70 -19.64
N PHE A 202 -7.65 4.93 -19.28
CA PHE A 202 -7.88 5.44 -17.93
C PHE A 202 -9.35 5.40 -17.54
N ARG A 203 -10.24 5.85 -18.44
CA ARG A 203 -11.68 5.85 -18.21
C ARG A 203 -12.22 4.42 -18.05
N SER A 204 -11.82 3.49 -18.91
CA SER A 204 -12.22 2.09 -18.81
C SER A 204 -11.80 1.47 -17.47
N ASN A 205 -10.58 1.76 -17.00
CA ASN A 205 -10.09 1.27 -15.70
C ASN A 205 -10.89 1.87 -14.53
N VAL A 206 -11.25 3.15 -14.60
CA VAL A 206 -12.10 3.78 -13.58
C VAL A 206 -13.52 3.19 -13.60
N GLU A 207 -14.10 2.96 -14.76
CA GLU A 207 -15.42 2.34 -14.89
C GLU A 207 -15.41 0.91 -14.33
N LEU A 208 -14.38 0.12 -14.66
CA LEU A 208 -14.15 -1.22 -14.11
C LEU A 208 -14.06 -1.23 -12.58
N LEU A 209 -13.24 -0.35 -11.99
CA LEU A 209 -13.12 -0.26 -10.53
C LEU A 209 -14.46 0.11 -9.87
N ASN A 210 -15.21 1.05 -10.45
CA ASN A 210 -16.52 1.43 -9.92
C ASN A 210 -17.53 0.27 -9.99
N GLU A 211 -17.47 -0.56 -11.04
CA GLU A 211 -18.33 -1.73 -11.18
C GLU A 211 -17.95 -2.82 -10.17
N MET A 212 -16.66 -3.16 -10.09
CA MET A 212 -16.14 -4.19 -9.18
C MET A 212 -16.43 -3.89 -7.71
N PHE A 213 -16.30 -2.63 -7.29
CA PHE A 213 -16.49 -2.21 -5.90
C PHE A 213 -17.87 -1.58 -5.66
N SER A 214 -18.83 -1.75 -6.58
CA SER A 214 -20.16 -1.13 -6.48
C SER A 214 -20.95 -1.55 -5.24
N THR A 215 -20.77 -2.77 -4.76
CA THR A 215 -21.42 -3.31 -3.56
C THR A 215 -20.52 -3.26 -2.32
N SER A 216 -19.26 -2.87 -2.49
CA SER A 216 -18.25 -2.83 -1.44
C SER A 216 -18.41 -1.59 -0.57
N GLN A 217 -18.05 -1.71 0.71
CA GLN A 217 -17.97 -0.59 1.64
C GLN A 217 -16.62 0.14 1.60
N TYR A 218 -15.66 -0.30 0.76
CA TYR A 218 -14.39 0.40 0.59
C TYR A 218 -14.61 1.78 0.01
N LYS A 219 -13.85 2.75 0.50
CA LYS A 219 -13.89 4.11 -0.04
C LYS A 219 -12.96 4.22 -1.23
N ILE A 220 -13.46 3.87 -2.41
CA ILE A 220 -12.74 3.99 -3.68
C ILE A 220 -12.89 5.38 -4.32
N THR A 221 -13.53 6.33 -3.64
CA THR A 221 -13.66 7.73 -4.05
C THR A 221 -13.24 8.68 -2.93
N GLY A 222 -13.08 9.97 -3.22
CA GLY A 222 -12.64 10.99 -2.25
C GLY A 222 -11.31 11.64 -2.60
N VAL A 223 -10.61 11.08 -3.59
CA VAL A 223 -9.39 11.63 -4.16
C VAL A 223 -9.65 12.08 -5.60
N ASP A 224 -9.27 13.31 -5.94
CA ASP A 224 -9.38 13.88 -7.29
C ASP A 224 -8.04 13.69 -8.03
N ALA A 225 -7.77 12.44 -8.41
CA ALA A 225 -6.54 12.05 -9.07
C ALA A 225 -6.33 12.86 -10.36
N HIS A 226 -5.14 13.45 -10.48
CA HIS A 226 -4.69 14.22 -11.65
C HIS A 226 -5.50 15.45 -12.03
N ARG A 227 -6.26 16.02 -11.09
CA ARG A 227 -7.03 17.27 -11.31
C ARG A 227 -6.18 18.36 -11.97
N VAL A 228 -4.92 18.47 -11.55
CA VAL A 228 -3.94 19.48 -11.97
C VAL A 228 -2.95 18.92 -12.98
N GLU A 229 -2.45 17.70 -12.75
CA GLU A 229 -1.36 17.11 -13.52
C GLU A 229 -1.80 16.61 -14.90
N LEU A 230 -2.96 15.96 -14.99
CA LEU A 230 -3.51 15.37 -16.22
C LEU A 230 -5.00 15.75 -16.37
N PRO A 231 -5.35 17.03 -16.57
CA PRO A 231 -6.73 17.49 -16.58
C PRO A 231 -7.58 16.89 -17.72
N HIS A 232 -6.94 16.41 -18.79
CA HIS A 232 -7.60 15.72 -19.90
C HIS A 232 -8.14 14.33 -19.51
N LEU A 233 -7.65 13.73 -18.41
CA LEU A 233 -8.11 12.44 -17.91
C LEU A 233 -9.37 12.53 -17.02
N ARG A 234 -9.95 13.73 -16.84
CA ARG A 234 -11.15 13.89 -16.00
C ARG A 234 -12.31 13.03 -16.50
N VAL A 235 -12.94 12.37 -15.54
CA VAL A 235 -14.09 11.47 -15.69
C VAL A 235 -15.26 11.93 -14.81
N LYS A 236 -16.49 11.57 -15.19
CA LYS A 236 -17.71 12.00 -14.46
C LYS A 236 -17.87 11.30 -13.11
N ARG A 237 -17.48 10.03 -13.03
CA ARG A 237 -17.51 9.20 -11.81
C ARG A 237 -16.07 8.78 -11.49
N PRO A 238 -15.31 9.60 -10.74
CA PRO A 238 -13.92 9.29 -10.45
C PRO A 238 -13.82 8.15 -9.44
N ALA A 239 -12.84 7.28 -9.65
CA ALA A 239 -12.29 6.39 -8.63
C ALA A 239 -10.91 6.92 -8.24
N ASN A 240 -10.41 6.52 -7.07
CA ASN A 240 -9.10 6.88 -6.53
C ASN A 240 -7.97 6.17 -7.30
N LEU A 241 -7.84 6.41 -8.62
CA LEU A 241 -6.85 5.81 -9.50
C LEU A 241 -5.79 6.85 -9.89
N PHE A 242 -4.57 6.65 -9.41
CA PHE A 242 -3.39 7.42 -9.76
C PHE A 242 -2.52 6.69 -10.78
N LEU A 243 -1.83 7.48 -11.60
CA LEU A 243 -0.87 7.04 -12.60
C LEU A 243 0.45 7.70 -12.24
N LEU A 244 1.49 6.92 -12.02
CA LEU A 244 2.82 7.43 -11.76
C LEU A 244 3.72 7.04 -12.93
N PRO A 245 4.35 8.02 -13.60
CA PRO A 245 5.24 7.73 -14.71
C PRO A 245 6.50 7.01 -14.23
N GLU A 246 7.15 6.30 -15.16
CA GLU A 246 8.43 5.64 -14.88
C GLU A 246 9.52 6.63 -14.44
N ILE A 247 10.30 6.22 -13.44
CA ILE A 247 11.44 6.99 -12.93
C ILE A 247 12.65 6.65 -13.79
N ASP A 248 12.99 7.50 -14.76
CA ASP A 248 14.26 7.40 -15.47
C ASP A 248 15.39 7.94 -14.59
N ALA A 249 16.17 7.02 -14.00
CA ALA A 249 17.31 7.33 -13.14
C ALA A 249 18.47 8.00 -13.90
N ASP A 250 18.55 7.81 -15.22
CA ASP A 250 19.64 8.29 -16.08
C ASP A 250 19.28 9.64 -16.76
N LYS A 251 17.99 10.01 -16.81
CA LYS A 251 17.52 11.31 -17.32
C LYS A 251 16.52 12.01 -16.39
N PRO A 252 16.93 12.38 -15.15
CA PRO A 252 16.08 13.15 -14.25
C PRO A 252 15.66 14.52 -14.83
N ALA A 253 16.42 15.03 -15.83
CA ALA A 253 16.22 16.34 -16.45
C ALA A 253 15.17 16.39 -17.58
N ALA A 254 14.76 15.27 -18.17
CA ALA A 254 13.70 15.26 -19.21
C ALA A 254 12.33 15.71 -18.64
N PHE A 255 12.24 15.71 -17.31
CA PHE A 255 11.10 16.12 -16.50
C PHE A 255 11.43 17.34 -15.63
N SER A 256 12.38 18.19 -16.05
CA SER A 256 12.80 19.36 -15.30
C SER A 256 12.03 20.63 -15.65
N ALA A 257 11.64 21.32 -14.57
CA ALA A 257 11.37 22.75 -14.41
C ALA A 257 10.08 23.38 -15.03
N ASP A 258 9.19 23.71 -14.11
CA ASP A 258 8.48 25.00 -13.99
C ASP A 258 7.47 25.46 -15.02
N ARG A 259 7.13 24.67 -16.03
CA ARG A 259 5.94 24.94 -16.83
C ARG A 259 5.00 23.75 -16.77
N GLY A 260 3.81 23.98 -16.21
CA GLY A 260 2.68 23.07 -16.35
C GLY A 260 2.38 22.77 -17.81
N PHE A 261 1.39 21.92 -18.06
CA PHE A 261 0.91 21.45 -19.38
C PHE A 261 1.01 22.50 -20.51
N VAL A 262 2.20 22.66 -21.09
CA VAL A 262 2.48 23.51 -22.26
C VAL A 262 3.25 22.59 -23.21
N ASP A 263 2.72 22.43 -24.41
CA ASP A 263 3.30 21.64 -25.51
C ASP A 263 3.42 20.13 -25.28
N GLY A 264 2.42 19.49 -24.65
CA GLY A 264 2.34 18.02 -24.60
C GLY A 264 3.39 17.34 -23.71
N LYS A 265 4.05 18.08 -22.82
CA LYS A 265 5.03 17.55 -21.86
C LYS A 265 4.35 17.14 -20.54
N ILE A 266 4.67 15.94 -20.05
CA ILE A 266 4.16 15.39 -18.79
C ILE A 266 4.83 16.12 -17.61
N PRO A 267 4.09 16.47 -16.53
CA PRO A 267 4.68 17.07 -15.35
C PRO A 267 5.80 16.21 -14.73
N PRO A 268 6.71 16.82 -13.97
CA PRO A 268 7.69 16.08 -13.19
C PRO A 268 7.04 15.09 -12.22
N ILE A 269 7.65 13.93 -11.99
CA ILE A 269 7.14 12.93 -11.03
C ILE A 269 6.88 13.51 -9.63
N LYS A 270 7.72 14.45 -9.19
CA LYS A 270 7.53 15.18 -7.92
C LYS A 270 6.18 15.88 -7.82
N CYS A 271 5.58 16.32 -8.93
CA CYS A 271 4.25 16.92 -8.94
C CYS A 271 3.19 15.88 -8.63
N PHE A 272 3.27 14.71 -9.28
CA PHE A 272 2.37 13.57 -9.02
C PHE A 272 2.47 13.10 -7.57
N VAL A 273 3.68 12.89 -7.05
CA VAL A 273 3.91 12.46 -5.67
C VAL A 273 3.40 13.49 -4.67
N ARG A 274 3.67 14.79 -4.91
CA ARG A 274 3.17 15.87 -4.05
C ARG A 274 1.64 15.94 -4.06
N SER A 275 1.01 15.73 -5.23
CA SER A 275 -0.43 15.67 -5.37
C SER A 275 -1.02 14.50 -4.60
N LEU A 276 -0.50 13.29 -4.82
CA LEU A 276 -0.89 12.07 -4.11
C LEU A 276 -0.78 12.26 -2.59
N THR A 277 0.38 12.72 -2.11
CA THR A 277 0.65 12.93 -0.67
C THR A 277 -0.34 13.92 -0.05
N ARG A 278 -0.58 15.06 -0.71
CA ARG A 278 -1.54 16.07 -0.24
C ARG A 278 -2.95 15.53 -0.17
N GLN A 279 -3.36 14.77 -1.19
CA GLN A 279 -4.71 14.26 -1.26
C GLN A 279 -4.93 13.16 -0.21
N ILE A 280 -3.96 12.27 0.02
CA ILE A 280 -4.01 11.27 1.10
C ILE A 280 -4.08 11.96 2.47
N LEU A 281 -3.23 12.96 2.73
CA LEU A 281 -3.25 13.72 3.98
C LEU A 281 -4.59 14.45 4.20
N GLY A 282 -5.25 14.87 3.12
CA GLY A 282 -6.54 15.55 3.14
C GLY A 282 -7.77 14.64 3.23
N LEU A 283 -7.61 13.32 3.17
CA LEU A 283 -8.73 12.38 3.31
C LEU A 283 -9.38 12.51 4.69
N ARG A 284 -10.71 12.43 4.73
CA ARG A 284 -11.47 12.42 6.00
C ARG A 284 -11.21 11.12 6.73
N ARG A 285 -10.71 11.21 7.95
CA ARG A 285 -10.36 10.06 8.79
C ARG A 285 -11.50 9.76 9.75
N SER A 286 -11.88 8.50 9.82
CA SER A 286 -12.81 8.00 10.82
C SER A 286 -12.02 7.09 11.76
N TYR A 287 -12.09 7.43 13.04
CA TYR A 287 -11.37 6.71 14.09
C TYR A 287 -12.29 5.66 14.73
N PRO A 288 -11.75 4.51 15.17
CA PRO A 288 -12.53 3.43 15.77
C PRO A 288 -13.34 3.78 17.04
N GLN A 289 -13.14 4.95 17.67
CA GLN A 289 -13.81 5.32 18.91
C GLN A 289 -14.20 6.81 18.95
N LYS A 290 -15.29 7.11 19.67
CA LYS A 290 -15.85 8.47 19.90
C LYS A 290 -14.88 9.47 20.55
N SER A 291 -13.72 9.01 21.01
CA SER A 291 -12.58 9.83 21.41
C SER A 291 -11.37 9.41 20.58
N GLY A 292 -10.88 10.28 19.69
CA GLY A 292 -9.80 9.98 18.75
C GLY A 292 -8.64 9.23 19.41
N GLN A 293 -8.37 8.01 18.92
CA GLN A 293 -7.23 7.22 19.37
C GLN A 293 -5.94 8.04 19.20
N SER A 294 -5.01 7.91 20.13
CA SER A 294 -3.65 8.43 19.93
C SER A 294 -2.80 7.47 19.10
N GLU A 295 -1.66 7.92 18.59
CA GLU A 295 -0.71 7.01 17.90
C GLU A 295 -0.26 5.85 18.79
N LYS A 296 -0.09 6.09 20.11
CA LYS A 296 0.23 5.01 21.07
C LYS A 296 -0.91 4.00 21.19
N ALA A 297 -2.15 4.49 21.31
CA ALA A 297 -3.32 3.63 21.37
C ALA A 297 -3.51 2.85 20.05
N TRP A 298 -3.18 3.47 18.92
CA TRP A 298 -3.17 2.82 17.62
C TRP A 298 -2.15 1.69 17.56
N LEU A 299 -0.91 1.91 18.01
CA LEU A 299 0.14 0.87 17.99
C LEU A 299 -0.27 -0.36 18.81
N GLN A 300 -0.85 -0.14 20.00
CA GLN A 300 -1.41 -1.22 20.82
C GLN A 300 -2.60 -1.92 20.17
N SER A 301 -3.42 -1.18 19.44
CA SER A 301 -4.56 -1.74 18.68
C SER A 301 -4.06 -2.56 17.50
N ALA A 302 -3.00 -2.12 16.83
CA ALA A 302 -2.37 -2.86 15.73
C ALA A 302 -1.79 -4.20 16.20
N SER A 303 -1.06 -4.21 17.33
CA SER A 303 -0.58 -5.46 17.94
C SER A 303 -1.71 -6.45 18.22
N ARG A 304 -2.83 -5.96 18.80
CA ARG A 304 -4.03 -6.77 19.04
C ARG A 304 -4.67 -7.26 17.75
N ALA A 305 -4.79 -6.40 16.74
CA ALA A 305 -5.36 -6.76 15.44
C ALA A 305 -4.55 -7.85 14.72
N TRP A 306 -3.22 -7.79 14.78
CA TRP A 306 -2.35 -8.82 14.20
C TRP A 306 -2.50 -10.18 14.90
N ASN A 307 -2.55 -10.17 16.24
CA ASN A 307 -2.78 -11.39 17.01
C ASN A 307 -4.17 -11.98 16.77
N ALA A 308 -5.18 -11.13 16.56
CA ALA A 308 -6.53 -11.55 16.21
C ALA A 308 -6.58 -12.15 14.80
N SER A 309 -5.91 -11.55 13.81
CA SER A 309 -5.88 -12.09 12.45
C SER A 309 -5.24 -13.48 12.37
N LYS A 310 -4.27 -13.79 13.23
CA LYS A 310 -3.69 -15.15 13.32
C LYS A 310 -4.63 -16.21 13.87
N LYS A 311 -5.63 -15.80 14.65
CA LYS A 311 -6.56 -16.69 15.36
C LYS A 311 -7.94 -16.75 14.69
N SER A 312 -8.12 -16.08 13.56
CA SER A 312 -9.43 -16.02 12.89
C SER A 312 -9.88 -17.40 12.42
N SER A 313 -11.05 -17.80 12.90
CA SER A 313 -11.71 -19.04 12.49
C SER A 313 -12.15 -18.98 11.04
N LEU A 314 -12.60 -17.82 10.55
CA LEU A 314 -13.03 -17.70 9.14
C LEU A 314 -11.86 -17.87 8.15
N LEU A 315 -10.66 -17.39 8.49
CA LEU A 315 -9.47 -17.69 7.68
C LEU A 315 -9.18 -19.19 7.69
N SER A 316 -9.34 -19.86 8.84
CA SER A 316 -9.16 -21.31 8.93
C SER A 316 -10.22 -22.09 8.15
N GLU A 317 -11.47 -21.64 8.13
CA GLU A 317 -12.56 -22.24 7.35
C GLU A 317 -12.35 -22.01 5.85
N PHE A 318 -11.90 -20.81 5.45
CA PHE A 318 -11.57 -20.52 4.06
C PHE A 318 -10.55 -21.53 3.52
N THR A 319 -9.56 -21.95 4.33
CA THR A 319 -8.59 -22.99 3.92
C THR A 319 -9.23 -24.32 3.52
N GLN A 320 -10.40 -24.67 4.07
CA GLN A 320 -11.09 -25.93 3.78
C GLN A 320 -11.81 -25.91 2.42
N PHE A 321 -12.05 -24.72 1.88
CA PHE A 321 -12.77 -24.50 0.63
C PHE A 321 -11.86 -24.11 -0.54
N VAL A 322 -10.57 -23.84 -0.29
CA VAL A 322 -9.59 -23.65 -1.36
C VAL A 322 -9.18 -25.04 -1.89
N PRO A 323 -9.37 -25.33 -3.20
CA PRO A 323 -9.20 -26.66 -3.78
C PRO A 323 -7.77 -27.19 -3.83
#